data_AF-E4TL72-F1
#
_entry.id   AF-E4TL72-F1
#
_cell.length_a   1.000
_cell.length_b   1.000
_cell.length_c   1.000
_cell.angle_alpha   90.00
_cell.angle_beta   90.00
_cell.angle_gamma   90.00
#
_symmetry.space_group_name_H-M   'P 1'
#
loop_
_entity.id
_entity.type
_entity.pdbx_description
1 polymer ?
#
loop_
_entity_poly.entity_id
_entity_poly.type
_entity_poly.pdbx_seq_one_letter_code
_entity_poly.pdbx_strand_id
1 'polypeptide(L)'
;MAKNFTQSDVFQAEIDFLNEVRALAEDDDIPAEKVKENYKLLCDKYDRLIGEAKLLTSVSDRLHAKLNEANEKLKKQSDEINKINDDLKVNNQLLQDTIDQLVKAKVGRKASSIVLLIAIILFIISEGVLEPLVEERVGNTSVGFLFKLGIAVLLKPIDVLVERYMMRRALKQRN
;
A
#
# COMPACT_ATOMS: atom_id res chain seq x y z
N MET A 1 -13.37 -30.78 3.55
CA MET A 1 -13.13 -31.75 2.47
C MET A 1 -14.34 -31.73 1.55
N ALA A 2 -14.22 -31.08 0.39
CA ALA A 2 -15.27 -31.11 -0.63
C ALA A 2 -15.22 -32.50 -1.30
N LYS A 3 -16.32 -33.26 -1.22
CA LYS A 3 -16.49 -34.49 -2.01
C LYS A 3 -16.47 -34.08 -3.47
N ASN A 4 -15.40 -34.42 -4.18
CA ASN A 4 -15.37 -34.35 -5.65
C ASN A 4 -16.38 -35.36 -6.18
N PHE A 5 -17.59 -34.90 -6.48
CA PHE A 5 -18.56 -35.66 -7.27
C PHE A 5 -17.98 -35.74 -8.68
N THR A 6 -17.33 -36.85 -8.99
CA THR A 6 -16.83 -37.15 -10.32
C THR A 6 -18.02 -37.24 -11.28
N GLN A 7 -17.93 -36.52 -12.40
CA GLN A 7 -18.95 -36.45 -13.46
C GLN A 7 -19.46 -37.83 -13.94
N SER A 8 -18.68 -38.90 -13.72
CA SER A 8 -19.05 -40.27 -14.09
C SER A 8 -20.19 -40.84 -13.25
N ASP A 9 -20.31 -40.48 -11.98
CA ASP A 9 -21.33 -41.10 -11.10
C ASP A 9 -22.74 -40.56 -11.37
N VAL A 10 -22.84 -39.37 -11.98
CA VAL A 10 -24.13 -38.68 -12.21
C VAL A 10 -24.94 -39.32 -13.33
N PHE A 11 -24.29 -39.96 -14.31
CA PHE A 11 -24.94 -40.58 -15.48
C PHE A 11 -24.87 -42.10 -15.48
N GLN A 12 -24.42 -42.70 -14.37
CA GLN A 12 -24.19 -44.14 -14.32
C GLN A 12 -25.50 -44.92 -14.49
N ALA A 13 -26.60 -44.42 -13.92
CA ALA A 13 -27.94 -45.00 -14.07
C ALA A 13 -28.46 -44.91 -15.52
N GLU A 14 -28.17 -43.83 -16.24
CA GLU A 14 -28.51 -43.67 -17.66
C GLU A 14 -27.67 -44.60 -18.56
N ILE A 15 -26.39 -44.77 -18.25
CA ILE A 15 -25.50 -45.71 -18.95
C ILE A 15 -25.99 -47.15 -18.74
N ASP A 16 -26.32 -47.51 -17.50
CA ASP A 16 -26.82 -48.84 -17.15
C ASP A 16 -28.14 -49.13 -17.86
N PHE A 17 -29.06 -48.16 -17.91
CA PHE A 17 -30.31 -48.27 -18.65
C PHE A 17 -30.13 -48.41 -20.16
N LEU A 18 -29.19 -47.66 -20.76
CA LEU A 18 -28.85 -47.79 -22.18
C LEU A 18 -28.31 -49.18 -22.52
N ASN A 19 -27.49 -49.75 -21.63
CA ASN A 19 -26.99 -51.11 -21.78
C ASN A 19 -28.11 -52.15 -21.64
N GLU A 20 -29.06 -51.93 -20.74
CA GLU A 20 -30.24 -52.78 -20.56
C GLU A 20 -31.15 -52.81 -21.80
N VAL A 21 -31.41 -51.64 -22.39
CA VAL A 21 -32.20 -51.52 -23.63
C VAL A 21 -31.44 -52.10 -24.83
N ARG A 22 -30.10 -51.96 -24.89
CA ARG A 22 -29.27 -52.57 -25.94
C ARG A 22 -29.26 -54.09 -25.84
N ALA A 23 -29.18 -54.65 -24.63
CA ALA A 23 -29.26 -56.10 -24.40
C ALA A 23 -30.63 -56.67 -24.80
N LEU A 24 -31.72 -55.92 -24.57
CA LEU A 24 -33.05 -56.29 -25.05
C LEU A 24 -33.15 -56.21 -26.59
N ALA A 25 -32.48 -55.26 -27.24
CA ALA A 25 -32.50 -55.16 -28.70
C ALA A 25 -31.76 -56.29 -29.43
N GLU A 26 -30.91 -57.06 -28.73
CA GLU A 26 -30.19 -58.22 -29.26
C GLU A 26 -30.96 -59.55 -29.09
N ASP A 27 -32.11 -59.53 -28.39
CA ASP A 27 -32.94 -60.70 -28.13
C ASP A 27 -34.07 -60.79 -29.20
N ASP A 28 -33.99 -61.79 -30.08
CA ASP A 28 -34.86 -61.93 -31.26
C ASP A 28 -36.31 -62.32 -30.92
N ASP A 29 -36.59 -62.72 -29.68
CA ASP A 29 -37.88 -63.30 -29.25
C ASP A 29 -38.76 -62.33 -28.43
N ILE A 30 -38.47 -61.02 -28.49
CA ILE A 30 -39.23 -60.02 -27.71
C ILE A 30 -40.61 -59.74 -28.35
N PRO A 31 -41.71 -59.81 -27.56
CA PRO A 31 -43.03 -59.40 -28.02
C PRO A 31 -43.06 -57.92 -28.46
N ALA A 32 -43.67 -57.65 -29.61
CA ALA A 32 -43.75 -56.30 -30.18
C ALA A 32 -44.35 -55.22 -29.23
N GLU A 33 -45.22 -55.61 -28.30
CA GLU A 33 -45.74 -54.72 -27.25
C GLU A 33 -44.65 -54.23 -26.30
N LYS A 34 -43.75 -55.12 -25.89
CA LYS A 34 -42.67 -54.83 -24.94
C LYS A 34 -41.60 -53.93 -25.56
N VAL A 35 -41.35 -54.07 -26.86
CA VAL A 35 -40.50 -53.16 -27.64
C VAL A 35 -41.08 -51.75 -27.65
N LYS A 36 -42.40 -51.62 -27.90
CA LYS A 36 -43.07 -50.33 -27.96
C LYS A 36 -43.09 -49.62 -26.60
N GLU A 37 -43.27 -50.37 -25.51
CA GLU A 37 -43.21 -49.86 -24.15
C GLU A 37 -41.81 -49.38 -23.77
N ASN A 38 -40.78 -50.17 -24.02
CA ASN A 38 -39.39 -49.80 -23.76
C ASN A 38 -38.93 -48.60 -24.60
N TYR A 39 -39.36 -48.52 -25.86
CA TYR A 39 -39.06 -47.37 -26.70
C TYR A 39 -39.69 -46.08 -26.16
N LYS A 40 -40.93 -46.16 -25.65
CA LYS A 40 -41.60 -45.03 -25.00
C LYS A 40 -40.85 -44.61 -23.73
N LEU A 41 -40.44 -45.57 -22.91
CA LEU A 41 -39.65 -45.31 -21.70
C LEU A 41 -38.29 -44.67 -22.01
N LEU A 42 -37.64 -45.10 -23.09
CA LEU A 42 -36.40 -44.53 -23.60
C LEU A 42 -36.59 -43.07 -24.03
N CYS A 43 -37.65 -42.77 -24.79
CA CYS A 43 -38.00 -41.40 -25.18
C CYS A 43 -38.23 -40.50 -23.96
N ASP A 44 -38.99 -40.96 -22.97
CA ASP A 44 -39.28 -40.18 -21.76
C ASP A 44 -38.02 -39.90 -20.93
N LYS A 45 -37.10 -40.87 -20.81
CA LYS A 45 -35.82 -40.68 -20.10
C LYS A 45 -34.88 -39.74 -20.85
N TYR A 46 -34.78 -39.86 -22.18
CA TYR A 46 -33.97 -38.93 -22.97
C TYR A 46 -34.50 -37.50 -22.93
N ASP A 47 -35.82 -37.31 -22.92
CA ASP A 47 -36.42 -35.98 -22.82
C ASP A 47 -36.07 -35.31 -21.48
N ARG A 48 -36.11 -36.07 -20.36
CA ARG A 48 -35.64 -35.58 -19.06
C ARG A 48 -34.16 -35.22 -19.08
N LEU A 49 -33.31 -36.09 -19.63
CA LEU A 49 -31.86 -35.85 -19.70
C LEU A 49 -31.54 -34.59 -20.51
N ILE A 50 -32.23 -34.36 -21.62
CA ILE A 50 -32.09 -33.13 -22.42
C ILE A 50 -32.54 -31.91 -21.61
N GLY A 51 -33.63 -32.02 -20.85
CA GLY A 51 -34.08 -30.98 -19.92
C GLY A 51 -33.03 -30.61 -18.87
N GLU A 52 -32.44 -31.62 -18.22
CA GLU A 52 -31.39 -31.44 -17.22
C GLU A 52 -30.11 -30.86 -17.82
N ALA A 53 -29.70 -31.30 -19.01
CA ALA A 53 -28.56 -30.74 -19.72
C ALA A 53 -28.76 -29.26 -20.06
N LYS A 54 -29.97 -28.86 -20.51
CA LYS A 54 -30.30 -27.44 -20.75
C LYS A 54 -30.22 -26.61 -19.48
N LEU A 55 -30.72 -27.14 -18.36
CA LEU A 55 -30.64 -26.46 -17.06
C LEU A 55 -29.19 -26.29 -16.64
N LEU A 56 -28.37 -27.35 -16.72
CA LEU A 56 -26.95 -27.31 -16.38
C LEU A 56 -26.21 -26.24 -17.21
N THR A 57 -26.42 -26.22 -18.53
CA THR A 57 -25.82 -25.22 -19.41
C THR A 57 -26.26 -23.80 -19.02
N SER A 58 -27.55 -23.58 -18.77
CA SER A 58 -28.06 -22.26 -18.37
C SER A 58 -27.51 -21.77 -17.02
N VAL A 59 -27.31 -22.69 -16.08
CA VAL A 59 -26.70 -22.41 -14.78
C VAL A 59 -25.21 -22.13 -14.94
N SER A 60 -24.51 -22.90 -15.79
CA SER A 60 -23.11 -22.69 -16.13
C SER A 60 -22.89 -21.31 -16.76
N ASP A 61 -23.69 -20.94 -17.75
CA ASP A 61 -23.63 -19.63 -18.41
C ASP A 61 -23.84 -18.50 -17.39
N ARG A 62 -24.81 -18.66 -16.48
CA ARG A 62 -25.06 -17.67 -15.42
C ARG A 62 -23.91 -17.59 -14.41
N LEU A 63 -23.26 -18.71 -14.09
CA LEU A 63 -22.09 -18.75 -13.22
C LEU A 63 -20.89 -18.06 -13.87
N HIS A 64 -20.64 -18.35 -15.15
CA HIS A 64 -19.61 -17.68 -15.93
C HIS A 64 -19.85 -16.16 -15.99
N ALA A 65 -21.09 -15.73 -16.23
CA ALA A 65 -21.44 -14.31 -16.22
C ALA A 65 -21.16 -13.65 -14.86
N LYS A 66 -21.58 -14.29 -13.75
CA LYS A 66 -21.32 -13.78 -12.39
C LYS A 66 -19.84 -13.74 -12.05
N LEU A 67 -19.08 -14.76 -12.46
CA LEU A 67 -17.64 -14.81 -12.26
C LEU A 67 -16.96 -13.68 -13.01
N ASN A 68 -17.35 -13.43 -14.26
CA ASN A 68 -16.80 -12.34 -15.05
C ASN A 68 -17.14 -10.97 -14.44
N GLU A 69 -18.37 -10.77 -13.98
CA GLU A 69 -18.78 -9.54 -13.28
C GLU A 69 -18.00 -9.32 -11.98
N ALA A 70 -17.81 -10.38 -11.18
CA ALA A 70 -17.02 -10.31 -9.95
C ALA A 70 -15.55 -9.99 -10.25
N ASN A 71 -14.98 -10.56 -11.30
CA ASN A 71 -13.60 -10.31 -11.72
C ASN A 71 -13.42 -8.87 -12.20
N GLU A 72 -14.37 -8.33 -12.98
CA GLU A 72 -14.35 -6.91 -13.35
C GLU A 72 -14.46 -5.98 -12.14
N LYS A 73 -15.30 -6.30 -11.15
CA LYS A 73 -15.40 -5.53 -9.90
C LYS A 73 -14.09 -5.55 -9.12
N LEU A 74 -13.47 -6.72 -8.98
CA LEU A 74 -12.18 -6.87 -8.31
C LEU A 74 -11.08 -6.07 -9.02
N LYS A 75 -11.06 -6.10 -10.35
CA LYS A 75 -10.12 -5.31 -11.14
C LYS A 75 -10.29 -3.81 -10.88
N LYS A 76 -11.53 -3.32 -10.92
CA LYS A 76 -11.84 -1.90 -10.61
C LYS A 76 -11.41 -1.52 -9.19
N GLN A 77 -11.71 -2.35 -8.20
CA GLN A 77 -11.29 -2.11 -6.82
C GLN A 77 -9.77 -2.11 -6.66
N SER A 78 -9.06 -3.02 -7.33
CA SER A 78 -7.60 -3.05 -7.34
C SER A 78 -7.02 -1.77 -7.93
N ASP A 79 -7.57 -1.29 -9.05
CA ASP A 79 -7.13 -0.05 -9.68
C ASP A 79 -7.38 1.17 -8.79
N GLU A 80 -8.50 1.19 -8.06
CA GLU A 80 -8.84 2.25 -7.10
C GLU A 80 -7.91 2.24 -5.88
N ILE A 81 -7.63 1.07 -5.31
CA ILE A 81 -6.68 0.92 -4.20
C ILE A 81 -5.29 1.40 -4.61
N ASN A 82 -4.85 1.08 -5.83
CA ASN A 82 -3.55 1.53 -6.33
C ASN A 82 -3.49 3.07 -6.43
N LYS A 83 -4.54 3.71 -6.96
CA LYS A 83 -4.62 5.18 -6.99
C LYS A 83 -4.59 5.79 -5.59
N ILE A 84 -5.37 5.25 -4.66
CA ILE A 84 -5.39 5.73 -3.27
C ILE A 84 -4.00 5.60 -2.64
N ASN A 85 -3.31 4.48 -2.86
CA ASN A 85 -1.94 4.28 -2.34
C ASN A 85 -0.95 5.30 -2.91
N ASP A 86 -1.04 5.60 -4.20
CA ASP A 86 -0.20 6.62 -4.83
C ASP A 86 -0.47 8.01 -4.23
N ASP A 87 -1.73 8.40 -4.07
CA ASP A 87 -2.11 9.67 -3.42
C ASP A 87 -1.63 9.72 -1.97
N LEU A 88 -1.74 8.62 -1.23
CA LEU A 88 -1.31 8.53 0.17
C LEU A 88 0.21 8.63 0.29
N LYS A 89 0.96 8.08 -0.68
CA LYS A 89 2.42 8.22 -0.76
C LYS A 89 2.83 9.66 -1.01
N VAL A 90 2.18 10.34 -1.95
CA VAL A 90 2.42 11.77 -2.24
C VAL A 90 2.11 12.62 -1.00
N ASN A 91 0.96 12.38 -0.36
CA ASN A 91 0.57 13.12 0.84
C ASN A 91 1.53 12.87 2.02
N ASN A 92 2.01 11.65 2.22
CA ASN A 92 3.02 11.36 3.24
C ASN A 92 4.33 12.11 2.97
N GLN A 93 4.77 12.19 1.72
CA GLN A 93 5.95 12.98 1.35
C GLN A 93 5.74 14.47 1.65
N LEU A 94 4.60 15.04 1.22
CA LEU A 94 4.26 16.43 1.51
C LEU A 94 4.20 16.74 3.00
N LEU A 95 3.65 15.81 3.80
CA LEU A 95 3.59 15.94 5.26
C LEU A 95 4.98 15.87 5.87
N GLN A 96 5.85 14.97 5.42
CA GLN A 96 7.25 14.92 5.87
C GLN A 96 7.97 16.23 5.55
N ASP A 97 7.85 16.74 4.32
CA ASP A 97 8.45 18.00 3.91
C ASP A 97 7.93 19.18 4.74
N THR A 98 6.62 19.24 4.97
CA THR A 98 5.99 20.29 5.79
C THR A 98 6.49 20.23 7.23
N ILE A 99 6.55 19.02 7.81
CA ILE A 99 7.07 18.86 9.17
C ILE A 99 8.54 19.27 9.22
N ASP A 100 9.36 18.87 8.25
CA ASP A 100 10.78 19.22 8.21
C ASP A 100 10.98 20.74 8.07
N GLN A 101 10.15 21.42 7.28
CA GLN A 101 10.13 22.89 7.20
C GLN A 101 9.74 23.53 8.54
N LEU A 102 8.69 23.03 9.21
CA LEU A 102 8.25 23.54 10.51
C LEU A 102 9.30 23.31 11.60
N VAL A 103 9.93 22.14 11.61
CA VAL A 103 11.03 21.81 12.53
C VAL A 103 12.22 22.72 12.27
N LYS A 104 12.63 22.88 11.01
CA LYS A 104 13.72 23.79 10.62
C LYS A 104 13.43 25.22 11.06
N ALA A 105 12.22 25.73 10.84
CA ALA A 105 11.83 27.06 11.27
C ALA A 105 11.83 27.22 12.80
N LYS A 106 11.30 26.23 13.54
CA LYS A 106 11.22 26.26 15.01
C LYS A 106 12.59 26.13 15.68
N VAL A 107 13.43 25.22 15.17
CA VAL A 107 14.80 25.01 15.64
C VAL A 107 15.68 26.18 15.27
N GLY A 108 15.57 26.72 14.06
CA GLY A 108 16.31 27.90 13.63
C GLY A 108 16.03 29.11 14.52
N ARG A 109 14.76 29.38 14.87
CA ARG A 109 14.41 30.44 15.83
C ARG A 109 15.06 30.23 17.20
N LYS A 110 15.01 29.02 17.74
CA LYS A 110 15.63 28.71 19.04
C LYS A 110 17.16 28.82 19.01
N ALA A 111 17.80 28.32 17.95
CA ALA A 111 19.24 28.40 17.77
C ALA A 111 19.71 29.85 17.68
N SER A 112 19.01 30.66 16.87
CA SER A 112 19.29 32.09 16.74
C SER A 112 19.18 32.85 18.08
N SER A 113 18.17 32.54 18.91
CA SER A 113 18.07 33.13 20.26
C SER A 113 19.24 32.75 21.18
N ILE A 114 19.72 31.50 21.11
CA ILE A 114 20.88 31.05 21.90
C ILE A 114 22.15 31.75 21.41
N VAL A 115 22.33 31.85 20.10
CA VAL A 115 23.49 32.52 19.49
C VAL A 115 23.50 34.01 19.84
N LEU A 116 22.34 34.67 19.83
CA LEU A 116 22.20 36.05 20.29
C LEU A 116 22.64 36.21 21.75
N LEU A 117 22.21 35.29 22.63
CA LEU A 117 22.59 35.32 24.04
C LEU A 117 24.10 35.11 24.23
N ILE A 118 24.70 34.18 23.48
CA ILE A 118 26.16 33.98 23.46
C ILE A 118 26.87 35.24 22.96
N ALA A 119 26.37 35.89 21.91
CA ALA A 119 26.93 37.13 21.38
C ALA A 119 26.91 38.25 22.43
N ILE A 120 25.82 38.39 23.19
CA ILE A 120 25.72 39.36 24.28
C ILE A 120 26.76 39.07 25.37
N ILE A 121 26.89 37.81 25.80
CA ILE A 121 27.88 37.43 26.82
C ILE A 121 29.31 37.70 26.34
N LEU A 122 29.63 37.32 25.10
CA LEU A 122 30.93 37.57 24.49
C LEU A 122 31.23 39.06 24.38
N PHE A 123 30.22 39.88 24.05
CA PHE A 123 30.36 41.32 23.99
C PHE A 123 30.70 41.92 25.35
N ILE A 124 29.98 41.51 26.42
CA ILE A 124 30.25 41.96 27.80
C ILE A 124 31.66 41.56 28.26
N ILE A 125 32.09 40.33 27.98
CA ILE A 125 33.45 39.87 28.31
C ILE A 125 34.50 40.66 27.51
N SER A 126 34.20 40.92 26.24
CA SER A 126 35.08 41.68 25.36
C SER A 126 35.30 43.11 25.86
N GLU A 127 34.23 43.78 26.29
CA GLU A 127 34.29 45.18 26.77
C GLU A 127 34.81 45.27 28.21
N GLY A 128 34.38 44.38 29.11
CA GLY A 128 34.72 44.44 30.53
C GLY A 128 36.10 43.88 30.89
N VAL A 129 36.67 42.97 30.09
CA VAL A 129 37.93 42.28 30.41
C VAL A 129 38.99 42.50 29.34
N LEU A 130 38.66 42.26 28.06
CA LEU A 130 39.63 42.33 26.97
C LEU A 130 40.08 43.76 26.66
N GLU A 131 39.14 44.72 26.60
CA GLU A 131 39.43 46.11 26.28
C GLU A 131 40.40 46.78 27.28
N PRO A 132 40.21 46.71 28.61
CA PRO A 132 41.18 47.29 29.56
C PRO A 132 42.55 46.59 29.51
N LEU A 133 42.60 45.26 29.31
CA LEU A 133 43.85 44.51 29.17
C LEU A 133 44.64 44.91 27.91
N VAL A 134 43.94 45.21 26.81
CA VAL A 134 44.56 45.64 25.54
C VAL A 134 45.03 47.09 25.63
N GLU A 135 44.25 47.97 26.27
CA GLU A 135 44.64 49.36 26.50
C GLU A 135 45.88 49.46 27.40
N GLU A 136 45.94 48.69 28.48
CA GLU A 136 47.09 48.69 29.41
C GLU A 136 48.39 48.21 28.75
N ARG A 137 48.30 47.30 27.77
CA ARG A 137 49.47 46.61 27.20
C ARG A 137 49.94 47.14 25.85
N VAL A 138 49.05 47.69 25.04
CA VAL A 138 49.33 48.07 23.64
C VAL A 138 49.04 49.55 23.39
N GLY A 139 48.24 50.22 24.25
CA GLY A 139 47.99 51.66 24.19
C GLY A 139 47.36 52.17 22.89
N ASN A 140 46.89 51.28 22.02
CA ASN A 140 46.42 51.62 20.68
C ASN A 140 44.97 51.16 20.49
N THR A 141 44.06 52.14 20.50
CA THR A 141 42.60 51.96 20.36
C THR A 141 42.20 51.18 19.10
N SER A 142 43.03 51.23 18.05
CA SER A 142 42.81 50.51 16.79
C SER A 142 42.79 48.98 16.95
N VAL A 143 43.54 48.46 17.93
CA VAL A 143 43.64 47.01 18.17
C VAL A 143 42.35 46.46 18.79
N GLY A 144 41.70 47.23 19.67
CA GLY A 144 40.40 46.87 20.26
C GLY A 144 39.30 46.71 19.19
N PHE A 145 39.27 47.61 18.20
CA PHE A 145 38.36 47.50 17.05
C PHE A 145 38.60 46.23 16.24
N LEU A 146 39.86 45.85 16.04
CA LEU A 146 40.24 44.67 15.27
C LEU A 146 39.82 43.36 15.97
N PHE A 147 39.92 43.32 17.30
CA PHE A 147 39.39 42.21 18.10
C PHE A 147 37.85 42.11 18.02
N LYS A 148 37.13 43.23 18.11
CA LYS A 148 35.66 43.24 17.97
C LYS A 148 35.22 42.71 16.60
N LEU A 149 35.91 43.11 15.53
CA LEU A 149 35.70 42.57 14.19
C LEU A 149 36.01 41.06 14.11
N GLY A 150 37.11 40.63 14.72
CA GLY A 150 37.49 39.21 14.78
C GLY A 150 36.43 38.34 15.47
N ILE A 151 35.90 38.80 16.61
CA ILE A 151 34.84 38.11 17.35
C ILE A 151 33.53 38.08 16.53
N ALA A 152 33.17 39.19 15.88
CA ALA A 152 31.98 39.26 15.03
C ALA A 152 32.07 38.29 13.83
N VAL A 153 33.25 38.16 13.22
CA VAL A 153 33.49 37.19 12.14
C VAL A 153 33.41 35.75 12.64
N LEU A 154 33.91 35.47 13.85
CA LEU A 154 33.86 34.14 14.47
C LEU A 154 32.47 33.72 14.96
N LEU A 155 31.55 34.66 15.21
CA LEU A 155 30.17 34.37 15.58
C LEU A 155 29.39 33.65 14.47
N LYS A 156 29.63 34.00 13.21
CA LYS A 156 28.93 33.42 12.06
C LYS A 156 29.15 31.90 11.89
N PRO A 157 30.38 31.35 11.95
CA PRO A 157 30.57 29.90 11.91
C PRO A 157 30.00 29.20 13.15
N ILE A 158 30.01 29.85 14.32
CA ILE A 158 29.37 29.31 15.54
C ILE A 158 27.86 29.18 15.34
N ASP A 159 27.21 30.19 14.76
CA ASP A 159 25.77 30.19 14.46
C ASP A 159 25.38 28.96 13.60
N VAL A 160 26.10 28.75 12.49
CA VAL A 160 25.87 27.62 11.59
C VAL A 160 26.12 26.27 12.29
N LEU A 161 27.10 26.18 13.17
CA LEU A 161 27.40 24.96 13.93
C LEU A 161 26.31 24.65 14.96
N VAL A 162 25.85 25.64 15.72
CA VAL A 162 24.77 25.48 16.70
C VAL A 162 23.47 25.09 16.00
N GLU A 163 23.13 25.75 14.89
CA GLU A 163 21.94 25.43 14.09
C GLU A 163 21.99 23.98 13.58
N ARG A 164 23.12 23.55 12.99
CA ARG A 164 23.31 22.17 12.52
C ARG A 164 23.24 21.15 13.65
N TYR A 165 23.84 21.43 14.80
CA TYR A 165 23.82 20.53 15.95
C TYR A 165 22.40 20.36 16.50
N MET A 166 21.67 21.46 16.69
CA MET A 166 20.29 21.43 17.16
C MET A 166 19.35 20.76 16.16
N MET A 167 19.52 20.98 14.85
CA MET A 167 18.76 20.28 13.81
C MET A 167 18.99 18.76 13.87
N ARG A 168 20.26 18.32 13.93
CA ARG A 168 20.59 16.88 14.03
C ARG A 168 19.97 16.24 15.27
N ARG A 169 19.99 16.93 16.41
CA ARG A 169 19.39 16.43 17.66
C ARG A 169 17.86 16.35 17.56
N ALA A 170 17.20 17.36 17.00
CA ALA A 170 15.76 17.39 16.83
C ALA A 170 15.25 16.30 15.88
N LEU A 171 16.01 16.00 14.82
CA LEU A 171 15.69 14.91 13.89
C LEU A 171 15.97 13.53 14.51
N LYS A 172 17.06 13.37 15.27
CA LYS A 172 17.44 12.08 15.88
C LYS A 172 16.56 11.64 17.04
N GLN A 173 15.92 12.56 17.77
CA GLN A 173 14.95 12.22 18.83
C GLN A 173 13.59 11.74 18.28
N ARG A 174 13.38 11.81 16.96
CA ARG A 174 12.11 11.46 16.31
C ARG A 174 12.12 10.08 15.64
N ASN A 175 13.31 9.51 15.41
CA ASN A 175 13.50 8.10 15.01
C ASN A 175 13.64 7.22 16.25
#